data_AF-K6H841-F1
#
_entry.id   AF-K6H841-F1
#
_cell.length_a   1.000
_cell.length_b   1.000
_cell.length_c   1.000
_cell.angle_alpha   90.00
_cell.angle_beta   90.00
_cell.angle_gamma   90.00
#
_symmetry.space_group_name_H-M   'P 1'
#
loop_
_entity.id
_entity.type
_entity.pdbx_description
1 polymer ?
#
loop_
_entity_poly.entity_id
_entity_poly.type
_entity_poly.pdbx_seq_one_letter_code
_entity_poly.pdbx_strand_id
1 'polypeptide(L)'
;MTVEWIRHDDSTHYVNLGKALLVTVVQERIGAPGWKVHVGKRSIKDKIPDLDAAKRVALAFAHRVLKDVVVDLEAIAPSAPQPPKESA
;
A
#
# COMPACT_ATOMS: atom_id res chain seq x y z
N MET A 1 0.20 17.82 1.09
CA MET A 1 -0.88 16.97 0.57
C MET A 1 -1.36 16.09 1.71
N THR A 2 -2.53 16.38 2.28
CA THR A 2 -3.13 15.53 3.31
C THR A 2 -3.77 14.33 2.62
N VAL A 3 -3.41 13.11 3.03
CA VAL A 3 -4.00 11.89 2.47
C VAL A 3 -5.44 11.80 2.96
N GLU A 4 -6.40 12.02 2.06
CA GLU A 4 -7.83 11.96 2.40
C GLU A 4 -8.30 10.50 2.42
N TRP A 5 -8.62 10.01 3.62
CA TRP A 5 -9.21 8.69 3.80
C TRP A 5 -10.70 8.73 3.53
N ILE A 6 -11.16 7.87 2.64
CA ILE A 6 -12.57 7.69 2.35
C ILE A 6 -13.12 6.61 3.29
N ARG A 7 -14.20 6.94 4.01
CA ARG A 7 -14.97 5.96 4.78
C ARG A 7 -15.95 5.27 3.84
N HIS A 8 -15.82 3.96 3.70
CA HIS A 8 -16.78 3.17 2.92
C HIS A 8 -17.99 2.77 3.77
N ASP A 9 -17.72 2.32 5.01
CA ASP A 9 -18.70 1.93 6.02
C ASP A 9 -18.09 2.10 7.43
N ASP A 10 -18.75 1.61 8.49
CA ASP A 10 -18.28 1.70 9.88
C ASP A 10 -17.03 0.88 10.18
N SER A 11 -16.75 -0.11 9.35
CA SER A 11 -15.65 -1.06 9.48
C SER A 11 -14.56 -0.86 8.42
N THR A 12 -14.77 -0.05 7.40
CA THR A 12 -13.86 0.01 6.23
C THR A 12 -13.50 1.45 5.90
N HIS A 13 -12.20 1.73 5.88
CA HIS A 13 -11.65 2.97 5.36
C HIS A 13 -10.61 2.68 4.30
N TYR A 14 -10.53 3.51 3.27
CA TYR A 14 -9.56 3.32 2.20
C TYR A 14 -9.00 4.63 1.67
N VAL A 15 -7.88 4.53 0.96
CA VAL A 15 -7.34 5.60 0.14
C VAL A 15 -6.72 5.04 -1.14
N ASN A 16 -6.87 5.80 -2.23
CA ASN A 16 -6.22 5.50 -3.49
C ASN A 16 -4.96 6.33 -3.63
N LEU A 17 -3.81 5.67 -3.75
CA LEU A 17 -2.53 6.32 -4.04
C LEU A 17 -2.28 6.28 -5.55
N GLY A 18 -2.10 7.45 -6.16
CA GLY A 18 -1.79 7.58 -7.59
C GLY A 18 -2.85 6.97 -8.52
N LYS A 19 -4.10 6.82 -8.06
CA LYS A 19 -5.19 6.09 -8.75
C LYS A 19 -4.92 4.62 -9.07
N ALA A 20 -3.80 4.06 -8.59
CA ALA A 20 -3.34 2.72 -8.95
C ALA A 20 -3.25 1.78 -7.75
N LEU A 21 -2.85 2.32 -6.58
CA LEU A 21 -2.62 1.51 -5.38
C LEU A 21 -3.72 1.76 -4.34
N LEU A 22 -4.59 0.78 -4.18
CA LEU A 22 -5.64 0.80 -3.16
C LEU A 22 -5.07 0.38 -1.80
N VAL A 23 -5.24 1.22 -0.79
CA VAL A 23 -4.88 0.96 0.60
C VAL A 23 -6.16 0.91 1.41
N THR A 24 -6.39 -0.16 2.17
CA THR A 24 -7.60 -0.32 2.99
C THR A 24 -7.26 -0.72 4.42
N VAL A 25 -8.05 -0.24 5.37
CA VAL A 25 -8.09 -0.72 6.75
C VAL A 25 -9.50 -1.22 7.05
N VAL A 26 -9.59 -2.48 7.51
CA VAL A 26 -10.85 -3.18 7.73
C VAL A 26 -10.91 -3.66 9.18
N GLN A 27 -11.95 -3.27 9.90
CA GLN A 27 -12.19 -3.69 11.26
C GLN A 27 -12.73 -5.12 11.27
N GLU A 28 -11.99 -6.03 11.90
CA GLU A 28 -12.45 -7.38 12.16
C GLU A 28 -12.94 -7.47 13.60
N ARG A 29 -14.20 -7.86 13.77
CA ARG A 29 -14.88 -7.92 15.08
C ARG A 29 -14.98 -9.33 15.67
N ILE A 30 -14.67 -10.36 14.88
CA ILE A 30 -14.75 -11.77 15.29
C ILE A 30 -13.35 -12.28 15.67
N GLY A 31 -13.26 -13.00 16.79
CA GLY A 31 -12.00 -13.52 17.33
C GLY A 31 -11.23 -12.46 18.11
N ALA A 32 -9.95 -12.27 17.80
CA ALA A 32 -9.17 -11.14 18.33
C ALA A 32 -9.54 -9.86 17.55
N PRO A 33 -10.26 -8.89 18.14
CA PRO A 33 -10.72 -7.71 17.41
C PRO A 33 -9.55 -6.79 17.04
N GLY A 34 -9.66 -6.14 15.89
CA GLY A 34 -8.69 -5.14 15.45
C GLY A 34 -8.80 -4.81 13.98
N TRP A 35 -7.96 -3.88 13.54
CA TRP A 35 -7.90 -3.38 12.18
C TRP A 35 -6.88 -4.17 11.36
N LYS A 36 -7.34 -4.82 10.30
CA LYS A 36 -6.52 -5.45 9.27
C LYS A 36 -6.12 -4.41 8.22
N VAL A 37 -4.86 -4.44 7.82
CA VAL A 37 -4.29 -3.56 6.79
C VAL A 37 -4.11 -4.34 5.50
N HIS A 38 -4.63 -3.81 4.40
CA HIS A 38 -4.41 -4.33 3.06
C HIS A 38 -3.88 -3.23 2.14
N VAL A 39 -2.98 -3.62 1.22
CA VAL A 39 -2.45 -2.76 0.16
C VAL A 39 -2.43 -3.59 -1.12
N GLY A 40 -3.31 -3.27 -2.07
CA GLY A 40 -3.55 -4.12 -3.23
C GLY A 40 -3.88 -5.56 -2.81
N LYS A 41 -3.07 -6.54 -3.24
CA LYS A 41 -3.21 -7.96 -2.86
C LYS A 41 -2.38 -8.36 -1.62
N ARG A 42 -1.63 -7.43 -1.02
CA ARG A 42 -0.79 -7.69 0.16
C ARG A 42 -1.54 -7.31 1.43
N SER A 43 -1.24 -7.98 2.54
CA SER A 43 -1.81 -7.68 3.86
C SER A 43 -0.78 -7.86 4.96
N ILE A 44 -0.97 -7.15 6.07
CA ILE A 44 -0.25 -7.37 7.31
C ILE A 44 -0.96 -8.49 8.09
N LYS A 45 -0.19 -9.43 8.65
CA LYS A 45 -0.75 -10.55 9.43
C LYS A 45 -1.35 -10.09 10.75
N ASP A 46 -0.63 -9.19 11.44
CA ASP A 46 -1.04 -8.65 12.73
C ASP A 46 -2.18 -7.65 12.59
N LYS A 47 -3.07 -7.66 13.58
CA LYS A 47 -4.17 -6.71 13.69
C LYS A 47 -3.75 -5.54 14.57
N ILE A 48 -4.22 -4.35 14.22
CA ILE A 48 -3.88 -3.12 14.92
C ILE A 48 -5.10 -2.69 15.75
N PRO A 49 -4.96 -2.42 17.05
CA PRO A 49 -6.12 -2.18 17.92
C PRO A 49 -6.85 -0.85 17.63
N ASP A 50 -6.14 0.14 17.09
CA ASP A 50 -6.63 1.51 16.89
C ASP A 50 -6.68 1.89 15.40
N LEU A 51 -7.70 2.67 15.01
CA LEU A 51 -7.91 3.08 13.62
C LEU A 51 -6.81 4.03 13.14
N ASP A 52 -6.41 5.01 13.95
CA ASP A 52 -5.41 6.00 13.55
C ASP A 52 -4.02 5.38 13.48
N ALA A 53 -3.69 4.46 14.39
CA ALA A 53 -2.54 3.58 14.28
C ALA A 53 -2.60 2.74 13.00
N ALA A 54 -3.75 2.14 12.69
CA ALA A 54 -3.92 1.32 11.49
C ALA A 54 -3.70 2.12 10.21
N LYS A 55 -4.24 3.34 10.12
CA LYS A 55 -4.02 4.25 8.98
C LYS A 55 -2.54 4.60 8.82
N ARG A 56 -1.83 4.91 9.91
CA ARG A 56 -0.38 5.21 9.87
C ARG A 56 0.43 4.01 9.39
N VAL A 57 0.16 2.83 9.94
CA VAL A 57 0.83 1.60 9.53
C VAL A 57 0.51 1.25 8.09
N ALA A 58 -0.74 1.46 7.64
CA ALA A 58 -1.15 1.22 6.26
C ALA A 58 -0.36 2.08 5.27
N LEU A 59 -0.11 3.35 5.58
CA LEU A 59 0.71 4.23 4.72
C LEU A 59 2.18 3.79 4.69
N ALA A 60 2.76 3.43 5.84
CA ALA A 60 4.13 2.92 5.90
C ALA A 60 4.27 1.61 5.11
N PHE A 61 3.29 0.71 5.23
CA PHE A 61 3.24 -0.54 4.50
C PHE A 61 3.03 -0.33 3.00
N ALA A 62 2.20 0.64 2.61
CA ALA A 62 2.00 0.99 1.21
C ALA A 62 3.29 1.45 0.54
N HIS A 63 4.13 2.21 1.25
CA HIS A 63 5.44 2.61 0.76
C HIS A 63 6.38 1.40 0.56
N ARG A 64 6.34 0.40 1.45
CA ARG A 64 7.08 -0.86 1.26
C ARG A 64 6.58 -1.63 0.04
N VAL A 65 5.27 -1.80 -0.09
CA VAL A 65 4.65 -2.50 -1.24
C VAL A 65 4.99 -1.80 -2.56
N LEU A 66 4.99 -0.47 -2.58
CA LEU A 66 5.39 0.29 -3.77
C LEU A 66 6.84 -0.02 -4.17
N LYS A 67 7.78 -0.10 -3.23
CA LYS A 67 9.17 -0.47 -3.53
C LYS A 67 9.26 -1.87 -4.14
N ASP A 68 8.54 -2.84 -3.57
CA ASP A 68 8.52 -4.20 -4.09
C ASP A 68 7.95 -4.24 -5.53
N VAL A 69 6.89 -3.46 -5.80
CA VAL A 69 6.30 -3.33 -7.15
C VAL A 69 7.29 -2.73 -8.14
N VAL A 70 8.05 -1.71 -7.75
CA VAL A 70 9.08 -1.10 -8.63
C VAL A 70 10.17 -2.12 -8.95
N VAL A 71 10.65 -2.88 -7.95
CA VAL A 71 11.65 -3.94 -8.15
C VAL A 71 11.12 -5.02 -9.11
N ASP A 72 9.89 -5.49 -8.90
CA ASP A 72 9.25 -6.47 -9.77
C ASP A 72 9.10 -5.93 -11.20
N LEU A 73 8.74 -4.65 -11.35
CA LEU A 73 8.60 -3.97 -12.65
C LEU A 73 9.94 -3.86 -13.38
N GLU A 74 11.01 -3.47 -12.69
CA GLU A 74 12.36 -3.37 -13.27
C GLU A 74 12.90 -4.73 -13.72
N ALA A 75 12.52 -5.82 -13.03
CA ALA A 75 12.91 -7.17 -13.43
C ALA A 75 12.22 -7.65 -14.72
N ILE A 76 11.01 -7.17 -15.02
CA ILE A 76 10.22 -7.60 -16.19
C ILE A 76 10.25 -6.61 -17.35
N ALA A 77 10.50 -5.32 -17.07
CA ALA A 77 10.69 -4.30 -18.09
C ALA A 77 12.19 -4.23 -18.39
N PRO A 78 12.70 -4.88 -19.45
CA PRO A 78 14.10 -4.75 -19.81
C PRO A 78 14.41 -3.26 -19.94
N SER A 79 15.42 -2.79 -19.20
CA SER A 79 15.89 -1.40 -19.27
C SER A 79 15.96 -0.98 -20.73
N ALA A 80 15.29 0.14 -21.07
CA ALA A 80 15.40 0.72 -22.39
C ALA A 80 16.89 0.82 -22.78
N PRO A 81 17.27 0.52 -24.04
CA PRO A 81 18.66 0.56 -24.46
C PRO A 81 19.28 1.89 -24.02
N GLN A 82 20.32 1.84 -23.19
CA GLN A 82 21.12 3.04 -22.93
C GLN A 82 21.60 3.56 -24.29
N PRO A 83 21.39 4.85 -24.62
CA PRO A 83 21.96 5.39 -25.85
C PRO A 83 23.47 5.13 -25.81
N PRO A 84 24.10 4.72 -26.93
CA PRO A 84 25.52 4.44 -26.96
C PRO A 84 26.28 5.62 -26.37
N LYS A 85 27.15 5.36 -25.39
CA LYS A 85 28.14 6.35 -24.99
C LYS A 85 28.93 6.69 -26.25
N GLU A 86 28.71 7.88 -26.78
CA GLU A 86 29.55 8.45 -27.83
C GLU A 86 30.97 8.50 -27.27
N SER A 87 31.82 7.63 -27.81
CA SER A 87 33.25 7.63 -27.51
C SER A 87 33.83 8.97 -27.91
N ALA A 88 34.38 9.70 -26.95
CA ALA A 88 35.29 10.82 -27.17
C ALA A 88 36.73 10.31 -27.07
#